data_AF-A0A1V1ZDC2-F1
#
_entry.id   AF-A0A1V1ZDC2-F1
#
_cell.length_a   1.000
_cell.length_b   1.000
_cell.length_c   1.000
_cell.angle_alpha   90.00
_cell.angle_beta   90.00
_cell.angle_gamma   90.00
#
_symmetry.space_group_name_H-M   'P 1'
#
loop_
_entity.id
_entity.type
_entity.pdbx_description
1 polymer ?
#
loop_
_entity_poly.entity_id
_entity_poly.type
_entity_poly.pdbx_seq_one_letter_code
_entity_poly.pdbx_strand_id
1 'polypeptide(L)'
;MAKKKKIQNEEESLNFRIPKELKATIVSRAEKRNITVSKYVREVLQQVHDGTYCEEEFGKFEREDFLFSKEFIQLIIWMYSLRIDRSVKENREQVETYIATLKKVGDHVSDELSAEFDKVLLELLELKKKDTWTYQSYYFSDSGSGSSKFNFSVLESFFLNEGWIRTFTIDMSRS
;
A
#
# COMPACT_ATOMS: atom_id res chain seq x y z
N MET A 1 -12.26 -42.83 -47.90
CA MET A 1 -11.83 -41.42 -47.92
C MET A 1 -12.04 -40.83 -46.54
N ALA A 2 -10.96 -40.61 -45.78
CA ALA A 2 -11.03 -40.07 -44.43
C ALA A 2 -11.35 -38.57 -44.49
N LYS A 3 -12.46 -38.15 -43.87
CA LYS A 3 -12.86 -36.74 -43.77
C LYS A 3 -11.81 -36.00 -42.94
N LYS A 4 -11.15 -34.99 -43.54
CA LYS A 4 -10.27 -34.05 -42.82
C LYS A 4 -11.06 -33.37 -41.70
N LYS A 5 -10.61 -33.52 -40.45
CA LYS A 5 -11.09 -32.70 -39.33
C LYS A 5 -10.69 -31.24 -39.61
N LYS A 6 -11.69 -30.39 -39.79
CA LYS A 6 -11.53 -28.93 -39.80
C LYS A 6 -11.05 -28.53 -38.41
N ILE A 7 -9.94 -27.81 -38.32
CA ILE A 7 -9.53 -27.11 -37.10
C ILE A 7 -10.67 -26.14 -36.78
N GLN A 8 -11.43 -26.39 -35.71
CA GLN A 8 -12.45 -25.48 -35.21
C GLN A 8 -11.72 -24.37 -34.47
N ASN A 9 -11.74 -23.14 -35.02
CA ASN A 9 -11.47 -21.95 -34.21
C ASN A 9 -12.67 -21.80 -33.26
N GLU A 10 -12.60 -22.43 -32.09
CA GLU A 10 -13.57 -22.31 -30.98
C GLU A 10 -13.40 -20.97 -30.23
N GLU A 11 -13.07 -19.88 -30.92
CA GLU A 11 -13.19 -18.54 -30.30
C GLU A 11 -14.62 -18.06 -30.49
N GLU A 12 -15.49 -18.40 -29.54
CA GLU A 12 -16.85 -17.86 -29.49
C GLU A 12 -16.79 -16.33 -29.26
N SER A 13 -17.37 -15.57 -30.17
CA SER A 13 -17.41 -14.11 -30.07
C SER A 13 -18.57 -13.69 -29.17
N LEU A 14 -18.27 -12.94 -28.10
CA LEU A 14 -19.28 -12.38 -27.20
C LEU A 14 -19.44 -10.88 -27.44
N ASN A 15 -20.66 -10.43 -27.72
CA ASN A 15 -20.97 -9.02 -27.96
C ASN A 15 -21.58 -8.40 -26.70
N PHE A 16 -20.85 -7.49 -26.04
CA PHE A 16 -21.34 -6.76 -24.88
C PHE A 16 -21.86 -5.38 -25.26
N ARG A 17 -23.00 -5.00 -24.69
CA ARG A 17 -23.47 -3.61 -24.70
C ARG A 17 -23.14 -2.97 -23.36
N ILE A 18 -22.26 -1.98 -23.37
CA ILE A 18 -21.79 -1.29 -22.16
C ILE A 18 -22.08 0.22 -22.25
N PRO A 19 -22.29 0.90 -21.12
CA PRO A 19 -22.37 2.35 -21.06
C PRO A 19 -21.12 3.02 -21.65
N LYS A 20 -21.27 4.23 -22.21
CA LYS A 20 -20.16 5.00 -22.79
C LYS A 20 -19.05 5.28 -21.77
N GLU A 21 -19.45 5.61 -20.54
CA GLU A 21 -18.56 5.85 -19.41
C GLU A 21 -17.69 4.62 -19.10
N LEU A 22 -18.32 3.44 -19.00
CA LEU A 22 -17.61 2.19 -18.75
C LEU A 22 -16.63 1.86 -19.89
N LYS A 23 -17.02 2.09 -21.15
CA LYS A 23 -16.13 1.92 -22.30
C LYS A 23 -14.90 2.82 -22.19
N ALA A 24 -15.08 4.09 -21.82
CA ALA A 24 -13.96 5.02 -21.65
C ALA A 24 -12.99 4.55 -20.54
N THR A 25 -13.52 4.07 -19.42
CA THR A 25 -12.72 3.51 -18.33
C THR A 25 -11.92 2.29 -18.77
N ILE A 26 -12.54 1.34 -19.49
CA ILE A 26 -11.87 0.14 -20.00
C ILE A 26 -10.72 0.52 -20.95
N VAL A 27 -10.96 1.45 -21.88
CA VAL A 27 -9.94 1.92 -22.83
C VAL A 27 -8.77 2.56 -22.08
N SER A 28 -9.03 3.47 -21.17
CA SER A 28 -7.99 4.13 -20.37
C SER A 28 -7.16 3.14 -19.55
N ARG A 29 -7.80 2.13 -18.95
CA ARG A 29 -7.10 1.10 -18.16
C ARG A 29 -6.26 0.17 -19.06
N ALA A 30 -6.74 -0.18 -20.25
CA ALA A 30 -5.98 -0.97 -21.22
C ALA A 30 -4.73 -0.22 -21.73
N GLU A 31 -4.87 1.08 -22.01
CA GLU A 31 -3.76 1.97 -22.40
C GLU A 31 -2.70 2.07 -21.30
N LYS A 32 -3.11 2.25 -20.04
CA LYS A 32 -2.18 2.28 -18.89
C LYS A 32 -1.37 1.00 -18.74
N ARG A 33 -1.96 -0.15 -19.08
CA ARG A 33 -1.30 -1.47 -19.05
C ARG A 33 -0.55 -1.78 -20.36
N ASN A 34 -0.58 -0.88 -21.34
CA ASN A 34 0.00 -1.07 -22.68
C ASN A 34 -0.47 -2.37 -23.37
N ILE A 35 -1.77 -2.68 -23.25
CA ILE A 35 -2.40 -3.85 -23.86
C ILE A 35 -3.64 -3.47 -24.67
N THR A 36 -4.09 -4.37 -25.55
CA THR A 36 -5.33 -4.16 -26.31
C THR A 36 -6.56 -4.25 -25.41
N VAL A 37 -7.63 -3.53 -25.76
CA VAL A 37 -8.91 -3.56 -25.04
C VAL A 37 -9.45 -4.98 -24.92
N SER A 38 -9.40 -5.77 -26.00
CA SER A 38 -9.86 -7.17 -25.98
C SER A 38 -9.06 -8.04 -25.03
N LYS A 39 -7.73 -7.85 -24.96
CA LYS A 39 -6.87 -8.57 -24.01
C LYS A 39 -7.19 -8.17 -22.57
N TYR A 40 -7.31 -6.87 -22.29
CA TYR A 40 -7.69 -6.37 -20.98
C TYR A 40 -9.03 -6.94 -20.49
N VAL A 41 -10.07 -6.92 -21.34
CA VAL A 41 -11.40 -7.45 -20.98
C VAL A 41 -11.33 -8.96 -20.72
N ARG A 42 -10.57 -9.71 -21.54
CA ARG A 42 -10.39 -11.16 -21.35
C ARG A 42 -9.70 -11.46 -20.02
N GLU A 43 -8.62 -10.74 -19.70
CA GLU A 43 -7.90 -10.87 -18.43
C GLU A 43 -8.81 -10.55 -17.24
N VAL A 44 -9.55 -9.43 -17.27
CA VAL A 44 -10.47 -9.08 -16.18
C VAL A 44 -11.57 -10.12 -16.00
N LEU A 45 -12.17 -10.60 -17.09
CA LEU A 45 -13.19 -11.66 -17.01
C LEU A 45 -12.61 -12.96 -16.45
N GLN A 46 -11.37 -13.29 -16.81
CA GLN A 46 -10.68 -14.45 -16.27
C GLN A 46 -10.40 -14.29 -14.78
N GLN A 47 -9.83 -13.15 -14.36
CA GLN A 47 -9.56 -12.80 -12.96
C GLN A 47 -10.84 -12.80 -12.09
N VAL A 48 -11.97 -12.38 -12.66
CA VAL A 48 -13.27 -12.42 -11.96
C VAL A 48 -13.75 -13.87 -11.79
N HIS A 49 -13.50 -14.73 -12.78
CA HIS A 49 -13.92 -16.12 -12.73
C HIS A 49 -13.04 -17.02 -11.87
N ASP A 50 -11.73 -16.80 -11.85
CA ASP A 50 -10.79 -17.55 -11.02
C ASP A 50 -10.68 -16.98 -9.59
N GLY A 51 -11.27 -15.81 -9.33
CA GLY A 51 -11.36 -15.17 -8.02
C GLY A 51 -10.20 -14.22 -7.71
N THR A 52 -9.14 -14.19 -8.52
CA THR A 52 -7.94 -13.37 -8.24
C THR A 52 -8.23 -11.87 -8.34
N TYR A 53 -9.25 -11.46 -9.10
CA TYR A 53 -9.69 -10.07 -9.14
C TYR A 53 -10.14 -9.60 -7.76
N CYS A 54 -10.86 -10.47 -7.03
CA CYS A 54 -11.36 -10.14 -5.71
C CYS A 54 -10.19 -10.04 -4.72
N GLU A 55 -9.25 -10.97 -4.76
CA GLU A 55 -8.06 -10.98 -3.91
C GLU A 55 -7.18 -9.72 -4.12
N GLU A 56 -6.94 -9.34 -5.37
CA GLU A 56 -6.18 -8.13 -5.71
C GLU A 56 -6.87 -6.84 -5.21
N GLU A 57 -8.19 -6.76 -5.30
CA GLU A 57 -8.95 -5.60 -4.83
C GLU A 57 -9.08 -5.59 -3.30
N PHE A 58 -9.26 -6.74 -2.66
CA PHE A 58 -9.24 -6.86 -1.19
C PHE A 58 -7.88 -6.47 -0.61
N GLY A 59 -6.78 -6.92 -1.20
CA GLY A 59 -5.44 -6.56 -0.75
C GLY A 59 -5.16 -5.06 -0.86
N LYS A 60 -5.69 -4.38 -1.89
CA LYS A 60 -5.63 -2.91 -1.99
C LYS A 60 -6.45 -2.24 -0.92
N PHE A 61 -7.68 -2.73 -0.68
CA PHE A 61 -8.58 -2.18 0.33
C PHE A 61 -7.98 -2.32 1.74
N GLU A 62 -7.50 -3.50 2.12
CA GLU A 62 -6.85 -3.72 3.42
C GLU A 62 -5.61 -2.84 3.62
N ARG A 63 -4.81 -2.69 2.56
CA ARG A 63 -3.65 -1.80 2.57
C ARG A 63 -4.06 -0.35 2.77
N GLU A 64 -5.07 0.14 2.06
CA GLU A 64 -5.57 1.50 2.21
C GLU A 64 -6.15 1.72 3.62
N ASP A 65 -7.00 0.81 4.09
CA ASP A 65 -7.57 0.87 5.44
C ASP A 65 -6.49 0.96 6.52
N PHE A 66 -5.39 0.21 6.37
CA PHE A 66 -4.25 0.32 7.28
C PHE A 66 -3.54 1.68 7.17
N LEU A 67 -3.20 2.12 5.96
CA LEU A 67 -2.46 3.37 5.74
C LEU A 67 -3.25 4.63 6.13
N PHE A 68 -4.58 4.55 6.12
CA PHE A 68 -5.46 5.62 6.60
C PHE A 68 -5.97 5.40 8.03
N SER A 69 -5.55 4.31 8.69
CA SER A 69 -5.88 4.08 10.08
C SER A 69 -5.34 5.20 10.97
N LYS A 70 -6.09 5.50 12.03
CA LYS A 70 -5.70 6.50 13.03
C LYS A 70 -4.35 6.14 13.64
N GLU A 71 -4.13 4.86 13.91
CA GLU A 71 -2.94 4.33 14.56
C GLU A 71 -1.70 4.54 13.70
N PHE A 72 -1.79 4.30 12.39
CA PHE A 72 -0.69 4.55 11.46
C PHE A 72 -0.41 6.03 11.31
N ILE A 73 -1.42 6.88 11.13
CA ILE A 73 -1.24 8.33 11.04
C ILE A 73 -0.62 8.89 12.33
N GLN A 74 -1.07 8.42 13.50
CA GLN A 74 -0.50 8.81 14.79
C GLN A 74 0.97 8.41 14.92
N LEU A 75 1.36 7.22 14.45
CA LEU A 75 2.75 6.77 14.41
C LEU A 75 3.59 7.72 13.53
N ILE A 76 3.12 8.04 12.32
CA ILE A 76 3.84 8.94 11.42
C ILE A 76 4.02 10.32 12.04
N ILE A 77 2.94 10.91 12.57
CA ILE A 77 2.99 12.23 13.23
C ILE A 77 4.00 12.20 14.37
N TRP A 78 3.96 11.16 15.21
CA TRP A 78 4.90 10.99 16.31
C TRP A 78 6.36 10.93 15.86
N MET A 79 6.68 10.15 14.82
CA MET A 79 8.03 10.08 14.26
C MET A 79 8.54 11.45 13.77
N TYR A 80 7.67 12.23 13.13
CA TYR A 80 8.01 13.61 12.72
C TYR A 80 8.13 14.55 13.91
N SER A 81 7.29 14.42 14.94
CA SER A 81 7.41 15.21 16.17
C SER A 81 8.77 14.98 16.83
N LEU A 82 9.25 13.74 16.88
CA LEU A 82 10.56 13.38 17.44
C LEU A 82 11.76 13.91 16.64
N ARG A 83 11.57 14.23 15.36
CA ARG A 83 12.57 14.91 14.54
C ARG A 83 12.72 16.39 14.93
N ILE A 84 11.63 17.02 15.36
CA ILE A 84 11.58 18.44 15.74
C ILE A 84 11.96 18.62 17.21
N ASP A 85 11.38 17.81 18.09
CA ASP A 85 11.58 17.86 19.53
C ASP A 85 11.82 16.46 20.08
N ARG A 86 13.01 16.23 20.64
CA ARG A 86 13.41 14.94 21.22
C ARG A 86 12.85 14.72 22.63
N SER A 87 12.15 15.72 23.19
CA SER A 87 11.57 15.67 24.52
C SER A 87 10.10 15.26 24.53
N VAL A 88 9.53 14.92 23.37
CA VAL A 88 8.18 14.33 23.27
C VAL A 88 8.12 13.13 24.20
N LYS A 89 7.12 13.13 25.09
CA LYS A 89 6.89 12.07 26.06
C LYS A 89 5.69 11.27 25.61
N GLU A 90 5.91 10.00 25.34
CA GLU A 90 4.87 9.03 25.10
C GLU A 90 4.57 8.29 26.40
N ASN A 91 3.29 7.96 26.61
CA ASN A 91 2.95 7.00 27.65
C ASN A 91 3.20 5.56 27.15
N ARG A 92 3.23 4.61 28.08
CA ARG A 92 3.48 3.20 27.76
C ARG A 92 2.46 2.62 26.77
N GLU A 93 1.20 3.02 26.89
CA GLU A 93 0.12 2.56 26.01
C GLU A 93 0.31 3.01 24.56
N GLN A 94 0.78 4.25 24.35
CA GLN A 94 1.12 4.80 23.05
C GLN A 94 2.28 4.03 22.42
N VAL A 95 3.33 3.73 23.18
CA VAL A 95 4.47 2.93 22.67
C VAL A 95 4.03 1.50 22.32
N GLU A 96 3.18 0.87 23.12
CA GLU A 96 2.63 -0.45 22.80
C GLU A 96 1.78 -0.42 21.53
N THR A 97 1.03 0.68 21.32
CA THR A 97 0.26 0.92 20.09
C THR A 97 1.20 1.09 18.89
N TYR A 98 2.26 1.89 19.01
CA TYR A 98 3.25 2.07 17.95
C TYR A 98 3.95 0.77 17.58
N ILE A 99 4.35 -0.04 18.56
CA ILE A 99 4.93 -1.37 18.31
C ILE A 99 3.92 -2.28 17.57
N ALA A 100 2.66 -2.27 17.96
CA ALA A 100 1.62 -3.07 17.30
C ALA A 100 1.41 -2.64 15.84
N THR A 101 1.41 -1.33 15.58
CA THR A 101 1.30 -0.76 14.23
C THR A 101 2.52 -1.10 13.37
N LEU A 102 3.73 -0.93 13.93
CA LEU A 102 4.98 -1.23 13.22
C LEU A 102 5.12 -2.71 12.85
N LYS A 103 4.58 -3.64 13.65
CA LYS A 103 4.59 -5.08 13.30
C LYS A 103 3.73 -5.42 12.08
N LYS A 104 2.73 -4.59 11.77
CA LYS A 104 1.82 -4.79 10.64
C LYS A 104 2.26 -4.03 9.39
N VAL A 105 3.11 -3.01 9.54
CA VAL A 105 3.45 -2.09 8.44
C VAL A 105 4.06 -2.82 7.25
N GLY A 106 4.87 -3.86 7.48
CA GLY A 106 5.56 -4.62 6.44
C GLY A 106 4.61 -5.29 5.44
N ASP A 107 3.40 -5.65 5.86
CA ASP A 107 2.39 -6.25 4.98
C ASP A 107 1.77 -5.21 4.01
N HIS A 108 2.00 -3.92 4.25
CA HIS A 108 1.29 -2.82 3.59
C HIS A 108 2.21 -1.81 2.88
N VAL A 109 3.53 -1.97 2.97
CA VAL A 109 4.52 -1.06 2.35
C VAL A 109 5.55 -1.82 1.52
N SER A 110 6.40 -1.09 0.79
CA SER A 110 7.52 -1.72 0.07
C SER A 110 8.58 -2.25 1.05
N ASP A 111 9.32 -3.28 0.65
CA ASP A 111 10.41 -3.85 1.46
C ASP A 111 11.41 -2.78 1.92
N GLU A 112 11.72 -1.81 1.05
CA GLU A 112 12.59 -0.68 1.36
C GLU A 112 12.05 0.16 2.52
N LEU A 113 10.76 0.48 2.51
CA LEU A 113 10.15 1.27 3.57
C LEU A 113 9.93 0.43 4.85
N SER A 114 9.63 -0.87 4.70
CA SER A 114 9.52 -1.79 5.82
C SER A 114 10.85 -1.88 6.59
N ALA A 115 11.98 -1.97 5.88
CA ALA A 115 13.30 -2.02 6.49
C ALA A 115 13.63 -0.74 7.28
N GLU A 116 13.12 0.42 6.86
CA GLU A 116 13.24 1.65 7.62
C GLU A 116 12.40 1.60 8.90
N PHE A 117 11.15 1.14 8.81
CA PHE A 117 10.29 0.97 9.99
C PHE A 117 10.81 -0.08 10.99
N ASP A 118 11.51 -1.12 10.52
CA ASP A 118 12.16 -2.11 11.38
C ASP A 118 13.21 -1.49 12.31
N LYS A 119 13.91 -0.43 11.88
CA LYS A 119 14.86 0.31 12.73
C LYS A 119 14.14 0.93 13.93
N VAL A 120 12.98 1.54 13.68
CA VAL A 120 12.14 2.16 14.71
C VAL A 120 11.59 1.09 15.65
N LEU A 121 11.11 -0.03 15.09
CA LEU A 121 10.59 -1.15 15.87
C LEU A 121 11.65 -1.76 16.79
N LEU A 122 12.86 -2.00 16.28
CA LEU A 122 13.97 -2.52 17.07
C LEU A 122 14.30 -1.61 18.24
N GLU A 123 14.37 -0.30 18.00
CA GLU A 123 14.63 0.67 19.06
C GLU A 123 13.51 0.65 20.12
N LEU A 124 12.24 0.68 19.72
CA LEU A 124 11.11 0.58 20.67
C LEU A 124 11.12 -0.73 21.47
N LEU A 125 11.50 -1.84 20.86
CA LEU A 125 11.62 -3.14 21.55
C LEU A 125 12.78 -3.15 22.55
N GLU A 126 13.91 -2.52 22.25
CA GLU A 126 15.00 -2.35 23.20
C GLU A 126 14.59 -1.49 24.40
N LEU A 127 13.87 -0.40 24.15
CA LEU A 127 13.37 0.50 25.19
C LEU A 127 12.36 -0.22 26.09
N LYS A 128 11.47 -1.01 25.50
CA LYS A 128 10.53 -1.88 26.23
C LYS A 128 11.26 -2.90 27.13
N LYS A 129 12.39 -3.44 26.71
CA LYS A 129 13.20 -4.38 27.51
C LYS A 129 13.91 -3.72 28.69
N LYS A 130 14.34 -2.46 28.53
CA LYS A 130 15.12 -1.73 29.55
C LYS A 130 14.24 -1.16 30.67
N ASP A 131 12.91 -1.09 30.47
CA ASP A 131 11.91 -0.53 31.41
C ASP A 131 12.24 0.90 31.89
N THR A 132 13.12 1.61 31.18
CA THR A 132 13.65 2.93 31.54
C THR A 132 12.89 4.04 30.82
N TRP A 133 11.60 4.22 31.13
CA TRP A 133 10.68 5.14 30.43
C TRP A 133 10.91 6.64 30.68
N THR A 134 11.95 7.01 31.42
CA THR A 134 12.23 8.40 31.82
C THR A 134 13.34 9.01 30.96
N TYR A 135 12.97 10.00 30.13
CA TYR A 135 13.86 10.76 29.22
C TYR A 135 14.65 9.90 28.24
N GLN A 136 13.99 9.50 27.15
CA GLN A 136 14.63 8.73 26.08
C GLN A 136 14.86 9.64 24.86
N SER A 137 16.13 9.83 24.50
CA SER A 137 16.46 10.34 23.19
C SER A 137 16.37 9.19 22.19
N TYR A 138 15.39 9.26 21.29
CA TYR A 138 15.28 8.30 20.18
C TYR A 138 16.41 8.56 19.17
N TYR A 139 17.22 7.55 18.91
CA TYR A 139 18.36 7.61 18.00
C TYR A 139 17.93 7.53 16.53
N PHE A 140 16.81 6.85 16.23
CA PHE A 140 16.28 6.78 14.87
C PHE A 140 15.92 8.15 14.29
N SER A 141 15.58 9.15 15.13
CA SER A 141 15.16 10.50 14.71
C SER A 141 16.31 11.49 14.53
N ASP A 142 17.56 11.08 14.78
CA ASP A 142 18.73 11.94 14.70
C ASP A 142 19.09 12.31 13.25
N SER A 143 19.54 13.55 13.01
CA SER A 143 19.70 14.14 11.67
C SER A 143 21.01 13.81 10.95
N GLY A 144 21.96 13.14 11.61
CA GLY A 144 23.24 12.76 10.97
C GLY A 144 23.12 11.57 10.00
N SER A 145 24.17 11.27 9.23
CA SER A 145 24.24 10.12 8.32
C SER A 145 24.68 8.85 9.05
N GLY A 146 23.81 7.84 9.12
CA GLY A 146 24.13 6.53 9.70
C GLY A 146 23.10 5.48 9.33
N SER A 147 23.52 4.23 9.11
CA SER A 147 22.65 3.12 8.71
C SER A 147 21.57 2.76 9.75
N SER A 148 21.76 3.17 11.00
CA SER A 148 20.82 2.94 12.11
C SER A 148 19.70 3.97 12.21
N LYS A 149 19.69 5.00 11.35
CA LYS A 149 18.72 6.10 11.39
C LYS A 149 17.58 5.86 10.42
N PHE A 150 16.40 6.38 10.76
CA PHE A 150 15.24 6.31 9.89
C PHE A 150 15.40 7.31 8.74
N ASN A 151 15.29 6.82 7.51
CA ASN A 151 15.36 7.67 6.34
C ASN A 151 13.97 8.25 5.99
N PHE A 152 13.70 9.45 6.51
CA PHE A 152 12.44 10.16 6.23
C PHE A 152 12.21 10.42 4.74
N SER A 153 13.25 10.53 3.91
CA SER A 153 13.09 10.73 2.47
C SER A 153 12.45 9.51 1.77
N VAL A 154 12.66 8.29 2.28
CA VAL A 154 11.98 7.08 1.76
C VAL A 154 10.48 7.14 2.08
N LEU A 155 10.14 7.55 3.30
CA LEU A 155 8.75 7.74 3.72
C LEU A 155 8.05 8.88 2.96
N GLU A 156 8.73 10.02 2.80
CA GLU A 156 8.23 11.17 2.01
C GLU A 156 8.03 10.76 0.55
N SER A 157 8.99 10.05 -0.05
CA SER A 157 8.87 9.55 -1.42
C SER A 157 7.71 8.59 -1.56
N PHE A 158 7.48 7.72 -0.57
CA PHE A 158 6.33 6.82 -0.55
C PHE A 158 5.01 7.60 -0.59
N PHE A 159 4.84 8.60 0.28
CA PHE A 159 3.61 9.39 0.33
C PHE A 159 3.45 10.38 -0.84
N LEU A 160 4.53 10.88 -1.42
CA LEU A 160 4.49 11.85 -2.52
C LEU A 160 4.42 11.21 -3.91
N ASN A 161 4.73 9.92 -4.05
CA ASN A 161 4.59 9.23 -5.32
C ASN A 161 3.10 9.08 -5.66
N GLU A 162 2.65 9.58 -6.82
CA GLU A 162 1.24 9.57 -7.24
C GLU A 162 0.60 8.17 -7.38
N GLY A 163 1.35 7.09 -7.14
CA GLY A 163 0.93 5.71 -7.36
C GLY A 163 0.00 5.14 -6.28
N TRP A 164 0.02 5.62 -5.04
CA TRP A 164 -0.75 5.02 -3.93
C TRP A 164 -2.06 5.75 -3.59
N ILE A 165 -2.27 6.99 -4.07
CA ILE A 165 -3.49 7.80 -3.80
C ILE A 165 -4.60 7.60 -4.87
N ARG A 166 -4.37 6.82 -5.95
CA ARG A 166 -5.25 6.80 -7.13
C ARG A 166 -6.65 6.19 -6.94
N THR A 167 -7.06 5.87 -5.72
CA THR A 167 -8.40 5.35 -5.38
C THR A 167 -9.37 6.46 -4.93
N PHE A 168 -8.88 7.66 -4.58
CA PHE A 168 -9.73 8.72 -3.99
C PHE A 168 -10.51 9.62 -4.98
N THR A 169 -10.25 9.56 -6.29
CA THR A 169 -10.81 10.56 -7.22
C THR A 169 -12.18 10.20 -7.83
N ILE A 170 -12.87 9.16 -7.34
CA ILE A 170 -14.18 8.77 -7.91
C ILE A 170 -15.38 9.20 -7.04
N ASP A 171 -15.22 9.42 -5.73
CA ASP A 171 -16.38 9.71 -4.85
C ASP A 171 -16.62 11.20 -4.53
N MET A 172 -15.65 12.09 -4.74
CA MET A 172 -15.84 13.52 -4.42
C MET A 172 -16.49 14.36 -5.53
N SER A 173 -16.86 13.76 -6.67
CA SER A 173 -17.59 14.44 -7.75
C SER A 173 -19.10 14.15 -7.76
N ARG A 174 -19.63 13.55 -6.69
CA ARG A 174 -21.07 13.39 -6.47
C ARG A 174 -21.46 14.00 -5.13
N SER A 175 -21.55 15.33 -5.10
CA SER A 175 -22.23 16.10 -4.06
C SER A 175 -22.87 17.32 -4.70
#